data_AF-A0A9P7DVD5-F1
#
_entry.id   AF-A0A9P7DVD5-F1
#
_cell.length_a   1.000
_cell.length_b   1.000
_cell.length_c   1.000
_cell.angle_alpha   90.00
_cell.angle_beta   90.00
_cell.angle_gamma   90.00
#
_symmetry.space_group_name_H-M   'P 1'
#
loop_
_entity.id
_entity.type
_entity.pdbx_description
1 polymer ?
#
loop_
_entity_poly.entity_id
_entity_poly.type
_entity_poly.pdbx_seq_one_letter_code
_entity_poly.pdbx_strand_id
1 'polypeptide(L)'
;MWKCVIYEGAIGAFRKGRCSNLASNMCIRRTEAILRAADLSISLIYINTSINIANPISRGILPDSSTRLPFRIPIPDKLTPFLTYNAPEE
;
A
#
# COMPACT_ATOMS: atom_id res chain seq x y z
N MET A 1 5.49 -20.09 5.66
CA MET A 1 4.15 -19.48 5.82
C MET A 1 4.33 -17.98 6.06
N TRP A 2 3.86 -17.13 5.14
CA TRP A 2 4.00 -15.67 5.25
C TRP A 2 2.80 -15.09 6.02
N LYS A 3 3.08 -14.24 7.00
CA LYS A 3 2.08 -13.52 7.80
C LYS A 3 2.02 -12.08 7.32
N CYS A 4 0.86 -11.64 6.85
CA CYS A 4 0.62 -10.25 6.46
C CYS A 4 -0.27 -9.58 7.50
N VAL A 5 0.16 -8.42 7.98
CA VAL A 5 -0.57 -7.62 8.97
C VAL A 5 -1.41 -6.60 8.23
N ILE A 6 -2.72 -6.69 8.38
CA ILE A 6 -3.69 -5.84 7.69
C ILE A 6 -4.82 -5.48 8.66
N TYR A 7 -5.49 -4.35 8.43
CA TYR A 7 -6.70 -3.97 9.16
C TYR A 7 -7.90 -4.86 8.81
N GLU A 8 -8.88 -4.91 9.71
CA GLU A 8 -9.99 -5.87 9.69
C GLU A 8 -10.81 -5.85 8.40
N GLY A 9 -11.12 -4.67 7.86
CA GLY A 9 -11.90 -4.53 6.62
C GLY A 9 -11.23 -5.18 5.40
N ALA A 10 -9.92 -5.05 5.27
CA ALA A 10 -9.19 -5.69 4.18
C ALA A 10 -9.02 -7.20 4.38
N ILE A 11 -8.91 -7.67 5.63
CA ILE A 11 -8.95 -9.11 5.93
C ILE A 11 -10.30 -9.69 5.50
N GLY A 12 -11.41 -9.03 5.84
CA GLY A 12 -12.75 -9.45 5.45
C GLY A 12 -12.93 -9.50 3.93
N ALA A 13 -12.46 -8.47 3.22
CA ALA A 13 -12.50 -8.42 1.77
C ALA A 13 -11.68 -9.55 1.12
N PHE A 14 -10.47 -9.80 1.61
CA PHE A 14 -9.59 -10.84 1.09
C PHE A 14 -10.14 -12.24 1.34
N ARG A 15 -10.64 -12.53 2.55
CA ARG A 15 -11.29 -13.82 2.86
C ARG A 15 -12.52 -14.08 2.00
N LYS A 16 -13.25 -13.02 1.63
CA LYS A 16 -14.40 -13.11 0.72
C LYS A 16 -13.98 -13.23 -0.76
N GLY A 17 -12.71 -12.97 -1.08
CA GLY A 17 -12.21 -12.87 -2.45
C GLY A 17 -12.75 -11.66 -3.23
N ARG A 18 -13.42 -10.71 -2.55
CA ARG A 18 -14.05 -9.55 -3.20
C ARG A 18 -14.37 -8.38 -2.27
N CYS A 19 -14.44 -7.17 -2.84
CA CYS A 19 -15.01 -5.99 -2.20
C CYS A 19 -15.70 -5.06 -3.22
N SER A 20 -16.46 -4.08 -2.72
CA SER A 20 -17.15 -3.07 -3.55
C SER A 20 -16.19 -2.06 -4.17
N ASN A 21 -15.09 -1.74 -3.49
CA ASN A 21 -14.06 -0.86 -4.03
C ASN A 21 -13.32 -1.55 -5.19
N LEU A 22 -13.37 -0.96 -6.38
CA LEU A 22 -12.78 -1.53 -7.59
C LEU A 22 -11.27 -1.75 -7.47
N ALA A 23 -10.53 -0.76 -6.95
CA ALA A 23 -9.07 -0.85 -6.83
C ALA A 23 -8.67 -1.98 -5.88
N SER A 24 -9.29 -2.04 -4.69
CA SER A 24 -9.04 -3.12 -3.73
C SER A 24 -9.43 -4.49 -4.30
N ASN A 25 -10.53 -4.58 -5.05
CA ASN A 25 -10.97 -5.82 -5.67
C ASN A 25 -9.97 -6.31 -6.73
N MET A 26 -9.43 -5.39 -7.53
CA MET A 26 -8.35 -5.69 -8.48
C MET A 26 -7.08 -6.15 -7.79
N CYS A 27 -6.71 -5.53 -6.66
CA CYS A 27 -5.57 -5.97 -5.85
C CYS A 27 -5.78 -7.40 -5.32
N ILE A 28 -6.95 -7.72 -4.75
CA ILE A 28 -7.26 -9.07 -4.27
C ILE A 28 -7.11 -10.10 -5.40
N ARG A 29 -7.71 -9.84 -6.56
CA ARG A 29 -7.63 -10.75 -7.72
C ARG A 29 -6.20 -10.97 -8.19
N ARG A 30 -5.38 -9.91 -8.26
CA ARG A 30 -3.98 -10.00 -8.65
C ARG A 30 -3.17 -10.81 -7.64
N THR A 31 -3.36 -10.54 -6.34
CA THR A 31 -2.69 -11.30 -5.28
C THR A 31 -3.04 -12.78 -5.35
N GLU A 32 -4.32 -13.14 -5.48
CA GLU A 32 -4.72 -14.53 -5.62
C GLU A 32 -4.12 -15.22 -6.85
N ALA A 33 -4.03 -14.51 -7.98
CA ALA A 33 -3.43 -15.06 -9.19
C ALA A 33 -1.94 -15.38 -8.99
N ILE A 34 -1.20 -14.48 -8.34
CA ILE A 34 0.22 -14.69 -8.00
C ILE A 34 0.38 -15.85 -7.01
N LEU A 35 -0.42 -15.87 -5.95
CA LEU A 35 -0.37 -16.94 -4.94
C LEU A 35 -0.64 -18.30 -5.54
N ARG A 36 -1.65 -18.42 -6.41
CA ARG A 36 -1.94 -19.67 -7.12
C ARG A 36 -0.82 -20.07 -8.07
N ALA A 37 -0.30 -19.14 -8.86
CA ALA A 37 0.79 -19.41 -9.79
C ALA A 37 2.08 -19.86 -9.08
N ALA A 38 2.31 -19.38 -7.85
CA ALA A 38 3.46 -19.71 -7.04
C ALA A 38 3.24 -20.86 -6.05
N ASP A 39 2.06 -21.48 -6.03
CA ASP A 39 1.64 -22.47 -5.01
C ASP A 39 1.88 -21.98 -3.57
N LEU A 40 1.57 -20.71 -3.32
CA LEU A 40 1.72 -20.07 -2.03
C LEU A 40 0.36 -19.84 -1.37
N SER A 41 0.34 -20.00 -0.04
CA SER A 41 -0.77 -19.55 0.80
C SER A 41 -0.29 -18.48 1.78
N ILE A 42 -1.19 -17.56 2.10
CA ILE A 42 -0.95 -16.50 3.08
C ILE A 42 -1.94 -16.62 4.23
N SER A 43 -1.46 -16.29 5.44
CA SER A 43 -2.32 -16.14 6.62
C SER A 43 -2.39 -14.67 6.98
N LEU A 44 -3.60 -14.13 7.00
CA LEU A 44 -3.86 -12.76 7.39
C LEU A 44 -4.14 -12.68 8.88
N ILE A 45 -3.39 -11.82 9.58
CA ILE A 45 -3.53 -11.60 11.02
C ILE A 45 -3.91 -10.15 11.24
N TYR A 46 -4.98 -9.94 11.99
CA TYR A 46 -5.36 -8.62 12.44
C TYR A 46 -4.43 -8.18 13.59
N ILE A 47 -3.91 -6.97 13.49
CA ILE A 47 -3.25 -6.28 14.60
C ILE A 47 -3.89 -4.90 14.72
N ASN A 48 -4.19 -4.48 15.94
CA ASN A 48 -4.74 -3.16 16.19
C ASN A 48 -3.76 -2.08 15.69
N THR A 49 -4.29 -1.08 14.97
CA THR A 49 -3.51 0.02 14.40
C THR A 49 -2.71 0.79 15.44
N SER A 50 -3.16 0.85 16.70
CA SER A 50 -2.40 1.49 17.78
C SER A 50 -1.10 0.75 18.12
N ILE A 51 -1.04 -0.55 17.83
CA ILE A 51 0.11 -1.43 18.07
C ILE A 51 0.97 -1.53 16.81
N ASN A 52 0.34 -1.67 15.64
CA ASN A 52 1.02 -1.70 14.34
C ASN A 52 0.86 -0.36 13.62
N ILE A 53 1.47 0.67 14.20
CA ILE A 53 1.48 2.00 13.61
C ILE A 53 2.27 1.93 12.31
N ALA A 54 1.66 2.37 11.21
CA ALA A 54 2.35 2.45 9.92
C ALA A 54 3.63 3.29 10.07
N ASN A 55 4.67 2.95 9.29
CA ASN A 55 5.91 3.71 9.29
C ASN A 55 5.63 5.22 9.09
N PRO A 56 6.41 6.12 9.70
CA PRO A 56 6.13 7.56 9.72
C PRO A 56 5.74 8.15 8.34
N ILE A 57 6.45 7.74 7.29
CA ILE A 57 6.19 8.18 5.90
C ILE A 57 4.76 7.85 5.45
N SER A 58 4.27 6.64 5.72
CA SER A 58 2.89 6.24 5.36
C SER A 58 1.82 6.98 6.17
N ARG A 59 2.22 7.66 7.25
CA ARG A 59 1.37 8.54 8.06
C ARG A 59 1.51 10.01 7.67
N GLY A 60 2.25 10.33 6.61
CA GLY A 60 2.55 11.71 6.21
C GLY A 60 3.63 12.39 7.05
N ILE A 61 4.25 11.68 7.99
CA ILE A 61 5.38 12.19 8.78
C ILE A 61 6.63 12.01 7.94
N LEU A 62 7.00 13.07 7.23
CA LEU A 62 8.22 13.11 6.43
C LEU A 62 9.44 13.20 7.35
N PRO A 63 10.55 12.51 7.02
CA PRO A 63 11.79 12.67 7.75
C PRO A 63 12.34 14.08 7.55
N ASP A 64 13.22 14.51 8.46
CA ASP A 64 13.82 15.83 8.39
C ASP A 64 14.44 16.07 7.01
N SER A 65 14.27 17.28 6.50
CA SER A 65 14.83 17.76 5.25
C SER A 65 16.34 17.50 5.14
N SER A 66 17.08 17.53 6.26
CA SER A 66 18.52 17.22 6.32
C SER A 66 18.87 15.77 5.95
N THR A 67 17.92 14.85 6.10
CA THR A 67 18.08 13.42 5.77
C THR A 67 17.69 13.08 4.34
N ARG A 68 17.16 14.05 3.58
CA ARG A 68 16.78 13.85 2.18
C ARG A 68 18.02 13.73 1.32
N LEU A 69 17.93 12.92 0.26
CA LEU A 69 19.01 12.80 -0.72
C LEU A 69 19.35 14.20 -1.27
N PRO A 70 20.64 14.59 -1.34
CA PRO A 70 21.06 15.93 -1.74
C PRO A 70 20.85 16.20 -3.24
N PHE A 71 20.50 15.16 -4.01
CA PHE A 71 20.25 15.26 -5.44
C PHE A 71 18.78 15.03 -5.76
N ARG A 72 18.29 15.80 -6.72
CA ARG A 72 16.98 15.60 -7.33
C ARG A 72 17.15 14.65 -8.50
N ILE A 73 16.37 13.58 -8.53
CA ILE A 73 16.25 12.74 -9.71
C ILE A 73 15.29 13.49 -10.65
N PRO A 74 15.76 13.99 -11.81
CA PRO A 74 14.88 14.64 -12.76
C PRO A 74 13.84 13.63 -13.23
N ILE A 75 12.57 14.02 -13.15
CA ILE A 75 11.49 13.22 -13.70
C ILE A 75 11.66 13.21 -15.23
N PRO A 76 11.63 12.05 -15.89
CA PRO A 76 11.60 11.99 -17.35
C PRO A 76 10.42 12.78 -17.91
N ASP A 77 10.62 13.58 -18.96
CA ASP A 77 9.59 14.46 -19.55
C ASP A 77 8.28 13.73 -19.89
N LYS A 78 8.38 12.44 -20.22
CA LYS A 78 7.24 11.56 -20.53
C LYS A 78 6.32 11.30 -19.33
N LEU A 79 6.80 11.48 -18.11
CA LEU A 79 6.05 11.23 -16.87
C LEU A 79 5.42 12.51 -16.30
N THR A 80 5.89 13.69 -16.73
CA THR A 80 5.38 15.00 -16.30
C THR A 80 3.85 15.16 -16.43
N PRO A 81 3.19 14.71 -17.52
CA PRO A 81 1.74 14.85 -17.65
C PRO A 81 0.92 14.04 -16.62
N PHE A 82 1.55 13.05 -15.97
CA PHE A 82 0.89 12.14 -15.03
C PHE A 82 1.10 12.54 -13.56
N LEU A 83 1.86 13.60 -13.31
CA LEU A 83 2.11 14.11 -11.96
C LEU A 83 1.12 15.23 -11.63
N THR A 84 -0.10 14.85 -11.28
CA THR A 84 -1.04 15.76 -10.61
C THR A 84 -0.70 15.79 -9.12
N TYR A 85 -0.03 16.86 -8.69
CA TYR A 85 0.15 17.15 -7.26
C TYR A 85 -1.08 17.94 -6.78
N ASN A 86 -1.99 17.26 -6.07
CA ASN A 86 -3.01 17.96 -5.29
C ASN A 86 -2.34 18.42 -3.99
N ALA A 87 -1.94 19.70 -3.94
CA ALA A 87 -1.48 20.29 -2.69
C ALA A 87 -2.60 20.22 -1.64
N PRO A 88 -2.30 19.99 -0.36
CA PRO A 88 -3.28 20.21 0.70
C PRO A 88 -3.60 21.71 0.75
N GLU A 89 -4.89 22.05 0.73
CA GLU A 89 -5.38 23.41 0.98
C GLU A 89 -5.00 23.80 2.43
N GLU A 90 -4.40 25.00 2.58
CA GLU A 90 -4.07 25.63 3.87
C GLU A 90 -5.32 26.05 4.65
#